data_AF-G7YQL3-F1
#
_entry.id   AF-G7YQL3-F1
#
_cell.length_a   1.000
_cell.length_b   1.000
_cell.length_c   1.000
_cell.angle_alpha   90.00
_cell.angle_beta   90.00
_cell.angle_gamma   90.00
#
_symmetry.space_group_name_H-M   'P 1'
#
loop_
_entity.id
_entity.type
_entity.pdbx_description
1 polymer ?
#
loop_
_entity_poly.entity_id
_entity_poly.type
_entity_poly.pdbx_seq_one_letter_code
_entity_poly.pdbx_strand_id
1 'polypeptide(L)' 'MNRVYKSLQFVQAIRDARKKEIHDIWNQRIAIAGEQHGLPDRRILLEGLAQSNVALNKNMLQLLAIYEPRTFEVGACIS' A
#
# COMPACT_ATOMS: atom_id res chain seq x y z
N MET A 1 3.04 -38.88 7.89
CA MET A 1 2.63 -37.46 8.03
C MET A 1 1.11 -37.36 7.95
N ASN A 2 0.46 -36.79 8.97
CA ASN A 2 -0.99 -36.73 9.12
C ASN A 2 -1.59 -35.65 8.17
N ARG A 3 -2.66 -35.95 7.42
CA ARG A 3 -3.20 -35.05 6.36
C ARG A 3 -3.61 -33.68 6.90
N VAL A 4 -4.11 -33.64 8.14
CA VAL A 4 -4.52 -32.41 8.86
C VAL A 4 -3.34 -31.49 9.14
N TYR A 5 -2.17 -32.04 9.49
CA TYR A 5 -0.99 -31.22 9.73
C TYR A 5 -0.49 -30.56 8.44
N LYS A 6 -0.52 -31.31 7.33
CA LYS A 6 -0.14 -30.80 6.02
C LYS A 6 -1.11 -29.72 5.53
N SER A 7 -2.42 -29.88 5.75
CA SER A 7 -3.40 -28.84 5.38
C SER A 7 -3.21 -27.55 6.17
N LEU A 8 -2.91 -27.63 7.47
CA LEU A 8 -2.61 -26.45 8.29
C LEU A 8 -1.39 -25.68 7.76
N GLN A 9 -0.31 -26.37 7.40
CA GLN A 9 0.89 -25.75 6.82
C GLN A 9 0.59 -25.02 5.51
N PHE A 10 -0.20 -25.63 4.60
CA PHE A 10 -0.59 -24.97 3.35
C PHE A 10 -1.47 -23.74 3.59
N VAL A 11 -2.44 -23.82 4.52
CA VAL A 11 -3.29 -22.67 4.86
C VAL A 11 -2.44 -21.51 5.39
N GLN A 12 -1.46 -21.78 6.24
CA GLN A 12 -0.57 -20.75 6.76
C GLN A 12 0.26 -20.10 5.65
N ALA A 13 0.89 -20.91 4.79
CA ALA A 13 1.66 -20.40 3.65
C ALA A 13 0.82 -19.55 2.70
N ILE A 14 -0.41 -19.95 2.42
CA ILE A 14 -1.35 -19.19 1.57
C ILE A 14 -1.73 -17.86 2.22
N ARG A 15 -1.93 -17.82 3.54
CA ARG A 15 -2.26 -16.57 4.25
C ARG A 15 -1.12 -15.56 4.15
N ASP A 16 0.11 -16.02 4.32
CA ASP A 16 1.30 -15.17 4.21
C ASP A 16 1.50 -14.67 2.77
N ALA A 17 1.33 -15.56 1.78
CA ALA A 17 1.40 -15.20 0.37
C ALA A 17 0.34 -14.16 -0.02
N ARG A 18 -0.93 -14.38 0.39
CA ARG A 18 -2.03 -13.45 0.12
C ARG A 18 -1.80 -12.09 0.77
N LYS A 19 -1.26 -12.05 1.99
CA LYS A 19 -0.90 -10.79 2.65
C LYS A 19 0.16 -10.02 1.85
N LYS A 20 1.18 -10.71 1.34
CA LYS A 20 2.22 -10.10 0.51
C LYS A 20 1.65 -9.56 -0.81
N GLU A 21 0.84 -10.37 -1.50
CA GLU A 21 0.19 -9.99 -2.76
C GLU A 21 -0.68 -8.73 -2.60
N ILE A 22 -1.48 -8.66 -1.53
CA ILE A 22 -2.29 -7.46 -1.22
C ILE A 22 -1.39 -6.24 -1.01
N HIS A 23 -0.28 -6.39 -0.28
CA HIS A 23 0.67 -5.29 -0.09
C HIS A 23 1.34 -4.84 -1.39
N ASP A 24 1.67 -5.77 -2.28
CA ASP A 24 2.25 -5.47 -3.59
C ASP A 24 1.25 -4.68 -4.46
N ILE A 25 -0.01 -5.09 -4.48
CA ILE A 25 -1.10 -4.36 -5.16
C ILE A 25 -1.23 -2.93 -4.60
N TRP A 26 -1.20 -2.76 -3.28
CA TRP A 26 -1.28 -1.43 -2.68
C TRP A 26 -0.10 -0.56 -3.08
N ASN A 27 1.13 -1.11 -3.06
CA ASN A 27 2.32 -0.37 -3.48
C ASN A 27 2.23 0.06 -4.95
N GLN A 28 1.74 -0.82 -5.83
CA GLN A 28 1.57 -0.52 -7.25
C GLN A 28 0.55 0.60 -7.48
N ARG A 29 -0.61 0.55 -6.81
CA ARG A 29 -1.64 1.60 -6.90
C ARG A 29 -1.10 2.96 -6.49
N ILE A 30 -0.36 3.00 -5.39
CA ILE A 30 0.24 4.24 -4.86
C ILE A 30 1.32 4.77 -5.82
N ALA A 31 2.13 3.90 -6.42
CA ALA A 31 3.13 4.30 -7.40
C ALA A 31 2.50 4.94 -8.64
N ILE A 32 1.47 4.31 -9.20
CA ILE A 32 0.73 4.85 -10.37
C ILE A 32 0.07 6.19 -10.02
N ALA A 33 -0.56 6.30 -8.86
CA ALA A 33 -1.14 7.57 -8.41
C ALA A 33 -0.06 8.65 -8.23
N GLY A 34 1.08 8.30 -7.64
CA GLY A 34 2.23 9.21 -7.54
C GLY A 34 2.69 9.72 -8.90
N GLU A 35 2.88 8.81 -9.87
CA GLU A 35 3.26 9.16 -11.24
C GLU A 35 2.25 10.11 -11.91
N GLN A 36 0.95 9.87 -11.73
CA GLN A 36 -0.11 10.73 -12.27
C GLN A 36 -0.07 12.16 -11.71
N HIS A 37 0.40 12.32 -10.48
CA HIS A 37 0.53 13.62 -9.81
C HIS A 37 1.95 14.20 -9.90
N GLY A 38 2.82 13.63 -10.73
CA GLY A 38 4.19 14.15 -10.97
C GLY A 38 5.20 13.80 -9.88
N LEU A 39 4.87 12.89 -8.96
CA LEU A 39 5.80 12.36 -7.97
C LEU A 39 6.53 11.13 -8.53
N PRO A 40 7.87 11.17 -8.69
CA PRO A 40 8.62 10.09 -9.34
C PRO A 40 8.83 8.86 -8.45
N ASP A 41 8.68 8.99 -7.12
CA ASP A 41 8.87 7.87 -6.20
C ASP A 41 7.85 7.94 -5.05
N ARG A 42 7.18 6.81 -4.80
CA ARG A 42 6.35 6.55 -3.60
C ARG A 42 7.06 6.95 -2.32
N ARG A 43 8.38 6.76 -2.27
CA ARG A 43 9.17 7.02 -1.06
C ARG A 43 9.15 8.50 -0.66
N ILE A 44 9.14 9.42 -1.63
CA ILE A 44 9.06 10.85 -1.39
C ILE A 44 7.72 11.20 -0.72
N LEU A 45 6.62 10.65 -1.23
CA LEU A 45 5.29 10.81 -0.62
C LEU A 45 5.24 10.30 0.82
N LEU A 46 5.84 9.13 1.08
CA LEU A 46 5.88 8.54 2.43
C LEU A 46 6.77 9.33 3.39
N GLU A 47 7.89 9.88 2.90
CA GLU A 47 8.78 10.76 3.67
C GLU A 47 8.06 12.07 4.02
N GLY A 48 7.32 12.68 3.08
CA GLY A 48 6.49 13.87 3.34
C GLY A 48 5.36 13.62 4.35
N LEU A 49 4.71 12.46 4.29
CA LEU A 49 3.71 12.04 5.28
C LEU A 49 4.32 11.83 6.67
N ALA A 50 5.53 11.28 6.75
CA ALA A 50 6.25 11.12 8.01
C ALA A 50 6.65 12.48 8.59
N GLN A 51 7.12 13.42 7.77
CA GLN A 51 7.48 14.78 8.18
C GLN A 51 6.27 15.59 8.66
N SER A 52 5.12 15.42 8.00
CA SER A 52 3.85 16.03 8.42
C SER A 52 3.18 15.33 9.61
N ASN A 53 3.84 14.32 10.19
CA ASN A 53 3.35 13.53 11.32
C ASN A 53 1.99 12.85 11.07
N VAL A 54 1.69 12.56 9.80
CA VAL A 54 0.47 11.90 9.38
C VAL A 54 0.71 10.40 9.34
N ALA A 55 0.31 9.70 10.41
CA ALA A 55 0.41 8.24 10.50
C ALA A 55 -0.67 7.55 9.63
N LEU A 56 -0.46 7.53 8.31
CA LEU A 56 -1.40 6.96 7.35
C LEU A 56 -1.01 5.52 6.95
N ASN A 57 -1.95 4.58 7.08
CA ASN A 57 -1.74 3.20 6.66
C ASN A 57 -1.81 3.10 5.12
N LYS A 58 -0.99 2.23 4.52
CA LYS A 58 -0.97 1.94 3.07
C LYS A 58 -2.34 1.54 2.51
N ASN A 59 -3.17 0.84 3.29
CA ASN A 59 -4.54 0.52 2.89
C ASN A 59 -5.39 1.78 2.68
N MET A 60 -5.26 2.74 3.57
CA MET A 60 -6.03 3.97 3.52
C MET A 60 -5.49 4.89 2.43
N LEU A 61 -4.17 4.89 2.20
CA LEU A 61 -3.53 5.63 1.11
C LEU A 61 -3.97 5.14 -0.28
N GLN A 62 -4.03 3.82 -0.51
CA GLN A 62 -4.53 3.29 -1.78
C GLN A 62 -6.03 3.53 -1.98
N LEU A 63 -6.80 3.62 -0.88
CA LEU A 63 -8.21 3.95 -0.95
C LEU A 63 -8.38 5.42 -1.38
N LEU A 64 -7.63 6.33 -0.76
CA LEU A 64 -7.62 7.75 -1.13
C LEU A 64 -7.21 7.94 -2.59
N ALA A 65 -6.18 7.23 -3.06
CA ALA A 65 -5.76 7.27 -4.46
C ALA A 65 -6.85 6.86 -5.46
N ILE A 66 -7.75 5.94 -5.08
CA ILE A 66 -8.83 5.47 -5.96
C ILE A 66 -10.06 6.38 -5.90
N TYR A 67 -10.50 6.72 -4.69
CA TYR A 67 -11.79 7.36 -4.47
C TYR A 67 -11.72 8.89 -4.45
N GLU A 68 -10.59 9.45 -4.06
CA GLU A 68 -10.44 10.90 -3.82
C GLU A 68 -9.12 11.43 -4.41
N PRO A 69 -8.96 11.44 -5.75
CA PRO A 69 -7.70 11.81 -6.40
C PRO A 69 -7.25 13.24 -6.08
N ARG A 70 -8.21 14.17 -5.88
CA ARG A 70 -7.90 15.56 -5.50
C ARG A 70 -7.33 15.68 -4.09
N THR A 71 -7.79 14.85 -3.16
CA THR A 71 -7.29 14.83 -1.77
C THR A 71 -5.88 14.24 -1.72
N PHE A 72 -5.62 13.25 -2.59
CA PHE A 72 -4.29 12.67 -2.75
C PHE A 72 -3.28 13.67 -3.32
N GLU A 73 -3.68 14.49 -4.29
CA GLU A 73 -2.87 15.57 -4.88
C GLU A 73 -2.43 16.61 -3.84
N VAL A 74 -3.32 17.01 -2.93
CA VAL A 74 -3.00 17.96 -1.85
C VAL A 74 -1.92 17.38 -0.91
N GLY A 75 -2.01 16.09 -0.57
CA GLY A 75 -0.98 15.43 0.25
C GLY A 75 0.37 15.29 -0.47
N ALA A 76 0.36 15.14 -1.79
CA ALA A 76 1.54 15.09 -2.65
C ALA A 76 2.23 16.45 -2.81
N CYS A 77 1.48 17.55 -2.77
CA CYS A 77 2.01 18.91 -2.94
C CYS A 77 2.60 19.51 -1.64
N ILE A 78 2.32 18.92 -0.48
CA ILE A 78 2.81 19.41 0.83
C ILE A 78 4.27 18.99 1.10
N SER A 79 4.83 18.06 0.32
CA SER A 79 6.24 17.63 0.38
C SER A 79 7.17 18.42 -0.53
#